data_AF-A0A645FG24-F1
#
_entry.id   AF-A0A645FG24-F1
#
_cell.length_a   1.000
_cell.length_b   1.000
_cell.length_c   1.000
_cell.angle_alpha   90.00
_cell.angle_beta   90.00
_cell.angle_gamma   90.00
#
_symmetry.space_group_name_H-M   'P 1'
#
loop_
_entity.id
_entity.type
_entity.pdbx_description
1 polymer ?
#
loop_
_entity_poly.entity_id
_entity_poly.type
_entity_poly.pdbx_seq_one_letter_code
_entity_poly.pdbx_strand_id
1 'polypeptide(L)'
;MSEFGRVLKASGCLIFSVHHPFMDFTTFRRENYFATELLQDEWETPLGTVPVQFYRRPLQQIIAAVIEGGFVIEMLLEPVPTAAFQKKHPHVYDSLTKKPHFLVIKAKNLK
;
A
#
# COMPACT_ATOMS: atom_id res chain seq x y z
N MET A 1 -12.52 4.51 5.63
CA MET A 1 -11.76 4.93 6.83
C MET A 1 -12.64 5.23 8.05
N SER A 2 -13.92 5.57 7.86
CA SER A 2 -14.84 5.91 8.96
C SER A 2 -14.92 4.86 10.08
N GLU A 3 -14.94 3.57 9.76
CA GLU A 3 -14.97 2.51 10.80
C GLU A 3 -13.71 2.52 11.68
N PHE A 4 -12.52 2.74 11.11
CA PHE A 4 -11.30 2.91 11.91
C PHE A 4 -11.42 4.13 12.83
N GLY A 5 -11.97 5.24 12.33
CA GLY A 5 -12.19 6.44 13.13
C GLY A 5 -13.20 6.23 14.27
N ARG A 6 -14.19 5.34 14.08
CA ARG A 6 -15.19 4.98 15.09
C ARG A 6 -14.62 4.11 16.20
N VAL A 7 -13.73 3.16 15.88
CA VAL A 7 -13.19 2.20 16.86
C VAL A 7 -11.96 2.70 17.60
N LEU A 8 -11.20 3.62 16.99
CA LEU A 8 -10.03 4.22 17.63
C LEU A 8 -10.46 5.31 18.62
N LYS A 9 -9.77 5.36 19.77
CA LYS A 9 -9.90 6.49 20.70
C LYS A 9 -9.40 7.78 20.05
N ALA A 10 -9.77 8.92 20.63
CA ALA A 10 -9.18 10.20 20.27
C ALA A 10 -7.66 10.17 20.37
N SER A 11 -6.99 10.75 19.37
CA SER A 11 -5.54 10.65 19.18
C SER A 11 -4.99 9.22 18.99
N GLY A 12 -5.85 8.24 18.73
CA GLY A 12 -5.46 6.88 18.39
C GLY A 12 -4.65 6.80 17.09
N CYS A 13 -3.76 5.82 17.01
CA CYS A 13 -2.86 5.64 15.88
C CYS A 13 -3.42 4.58 14.91
N LEU A 14 -3.41 4.89 13.61
CA LEU A 14 -3.70 3.98 12.52
C LEU A 14 -2.42 3.83 11.67
N ILE A 15 -1.86 2.62 11.61
CA ILE A 15 -0.72 2.30 10.75
C ILE A 15 -1.13 1.18 9.81
N PHE A 16 -0.96 1.39 8.52
CA PHE A 16 -1.29 0.39 7.51
C PHE A 16 -0.35 0.48 6.31
N SER A 17 -0.30 -0.60 5.54
CA SER A 17 0.35 -0.65 4.24
C SER A 17 -0.63 -1.06 3.15
N VAL A 18 -0.36 -0.60 1.94
CA VAL A 18 -1.06 -1.00 0.72
C VAL A 18 -0.03 -1.23 -0.39
N HIS A 19 -0.44 -1.90 -1.46
CA HIS A 19 0.32 -1.88 -2.70
C HIS A 19 0.57 -0.43 -3.13
N HIS A 20 1.80 -0.14 -3.53
CA HIS A 20 2.10 1.18 -4.05
C HIS A 20 1.32 1.40 -5.36
N PRO A 21 0.66 2.56 -5.57
CA PRO A 21 -0.12 2.80 -6.79
C PRO A 21 0.65 2.59 -8.09
N PHE A 22 1.94 2.95 -8.10
CA PHE A 22 2.82 2.71 -9.25
C PHE A 22 3.12 1.24 -9.49
N MET A 23 3.17 0.39 -8.46
CA MET A 23 3.41 -1.05 -8.63
C MET A 23 2.27 -1.64 -9.45
N ASP A 24 1.03 -1.48 -8.99
CA ASP A 24 -0.13 -2.04 -9.68
C ASP A 24 -0.30 -1.42 -11.07
N PHE A 25 -0.11 -0.11 -11.22
CA PHE A 25 -0.22 0.57 -12.52
C PHE A 25 0.75 0.00 -13.56
N THR A 26 2.02 -0.20 -13.17
CA THR A 26 3.07 -0.67 -14.08
C THR A 26 3.01 -2.18 -14.31
N THR A 27 2.85 -2.98 -13.25
CA THR A 27 2.80 -4.45 -13.34
C THR A 27 1.63 -4.91 -14.20
N PHE A 28 0.45 -4.30 -14.03
CA PHE A 28 -0.75 -4.68 -14.77
C PHE A 28 -0.91 -3.87 -16.08
N ARG A 29 0.09 -3.06 -16.46
CA ARG A 29 0.13 -2.27 -17.71
C ARG A 29 -1.16 -1.47 -17.95
N ARG A 30 -1.62 -0.76 -16.92
CA ARG A 30 -2.84 0.05 -17.02
C ARG A 30 -2.55 1.34 -17.79
N GLU A 31 -3.54 1.85 -18.50
CA GLU A 31 -3.41 3.10 -19.28
C GLU A 31 -3.80 4.34 -18.48
N ASN A 32 -4.83 4.22 -17.63
CA ASN A 32 -5.34 5.35 -16.85
C ASN A 32 -4.91 5.25 -15.38
N TYR A 33 -3.89 6.01 -14.98
CA TYR A 33 -3.42 6.02 -13.59
C TYR A 33 -4.51 6.43 -12.59
N PHE A 34 -5.40 7.35 -12.97
CA PHE A 34 -6.42 7.92 -12.09
C PHE A 34 -7.65 7.04 -11.89
N ALA A 35 -7.77 5.95 -12.65
CA ALA A 35 -8.88 5.01 -12.48
C ALA A 35 -8.67 4.09 -11.27
N THR A 36 -9.77 3.84 -10.56
CA THR A 36 -9.87 2.77 -9.57
C THR A 36 -10.48 1.56 -10.25
N GLU A 37 -9.76 0.45 -10.29
CA GLU A 37 -10.21 -0.77 -10.96
C GLU A 37 -9.96 -1.99 -10.07
N LEU A 38 -10.84 -2.98 -10.21
CA LEU A 38 -10.63 -4.32 -9.68
C LEU A 38 -9.62 -5.05 -10.57
N LEU A 39 -8.53 -5.50 -9.96
CA LEU A 39 -7.54 -6.35 -10.56
C LEU A 39 -7.68 -7.77 -10.01
N GLN A 40 -7.27 -8.74 -10.82
CA GLN A 40 -7.13 -10.13 -10.44
C GLN A 40 -5.68 -10.54 -10.62
N ASP A 41 -5.16 -11.28 -9.66
CA ASP A 41 -3.80 -11.78 -9.63
C ASP A 41 -3.80 -13.23 -9.11
N GLU A 42 -2.68 -13.92 -9.30
CA GLU A 42 -2.47 -15.29 -8.82
C GLU A 42 -1.29 -15.31 -7.86
N TRP A 43 -1.55 -15.68 -6.61
CA TRP A 43 -0.53 -15.71 -5.57
C TRP A 43 -0.07 -17.13 -5.32
N GLU A 44 1.23 -17.36 -5.50
CA GLU A 44 1.90 -18.58 -5.11
C GLU A 44 1.99 -18.68 -3.59
N THR A 45 1.33 -19.68 -3.00
CA THR A 45 1.38 -19.96 -1.57
C THR A 45 1.89 -21.38 -1.32
N PRO A 46 2.33 -21.71 -0.09
CA PRO A 46 2.67 -23.10 0.25
C PRO A 46 1.52 -24.11 0.06
N LEU A 47 0.28 -23.64 -0.04
CA LEU A 47 -0.91 -24.45 -0.25
C LEU A 47 -1.34 -24.52 -1.73
N GLY A 48 -0.55 -23.93 -2.64
CA GLY A 48 -0.83 -23.80 -4.06
C GLY A 48 -1.12 -22.37 -4.50
N THR A 49 -1.42 -22.22 -5.79
CA THR A 49 -1.77 -20.94 -6.41
C THR A 49 -3.19 -20.53 -6.03
N VAL A 50 -3.34 -19.32 -5.48
CA VAL A 50 -4.64 -18.77 -5.03
C VAL A 50 -4.98 -17.55 -5.88
N PRO A 51 -6.17 -17.50 -6.52
CA PRO A 51 -6.63 -16.30 -7.19
C PRO A 51 -7.00 -15.25 -6.14
N VAL A 52 -6.48 -14.05 -6.30
CA VAL A 52 -6.81 -12.91 -5.44
C VAL A 52 -7.37 -11.77 -6.27
N GLN A 53 -8.26 -11.01 -5.65
CA GLN A 53 -8.81 -9.79 -6.24
C GLN A 53 -8.56 -8.62 -5.31
N PHE A 54 -8.12 -7.50 -5.89
CA PHE A 54 -7.89 -6.28 -5.14
C PHE A 54 -8.13 -5.06 -6.01
N TYR A 55 -8.42 -3.94 -5.37
CA TYR A 55 -8.62 -2.67 -6.06
C TYR A 55 -7.34 -1.85 -6.04
N ARG A 56 -6.78 -1.53 -7.22
CA ARG A 56 -5.80 -0.45 -7.28
C ARG A 56 -6.51 0.89 -7.18
N ARG A 57 -5.81 1.88 -6.62
CA ARG A 57 -6.28 3.27 -6.53
C ARG A 57 -5.11 4.22 -6.81
N PRO A 58 -5.35 5.40 -7.43
CA PRO A 58 -4.32 6.42 -7.51
C PRO A 58 -3.95 6.90 -6.09
N LEU A 59 -2.72 7.42 -5.94
CA LEU A 59 -2.21 7.91 -4.67
C LEU A 59 -3.17 8.92 -4.02
N GLN A 60 -3.70 9.86 -4.81
CA GLN A 60 -4.65 10.85 -4.33
C GLN A 60 -5.86 10.24 -3.63
N GLN A 61 -6.45 9.16 -4.17
CA GLN A 61 -7.63 8.54 -3.54
C GLN A 61 -7.28 7.83 -2.23
N ILE A 62 -6.08 7.26 -2.11
CA ILE A 62 -5.61 6.65 -0.87
C ILE A 62 -5.45 7.72 0.21
N ILE A 63 -4.78 8.83 -0.13
CA ILE A 63 -4.53 9.94 0.79
C ILE A 63 -5.83 10.65 1.19
N ALA A 64 -6.69 10.95 0.22
CA ALA A 64 -7.99 11.58 0.45
C ALA A 64 -8.86 10.74 1.39
N ALA A 65 -8.92 9.42 1.20
CA ALA A 65 -9.70 8.52 2.06
C ALA A 65 -9.25 8.58 3.54
N VAL A 66 -7.95 8.76 3.80
CA VAL A 66 -7.42 8.93 5.17
C VAL A 66 -7.84 10.29 5.74
N ILE A 67 -7.62 11.37 5.00
CA ILE A 67 -7.93 12.74 5.44
C ILE A 67 -9.43 12.91 5.70
N GLU A 68 -10.27 12.54 4.73
CA GLU A 68 -11.74 12.58 4.83
C GLU A 68 -12.28 11.64 5.91
N GLY A 69 -11.53 10.58 6.25
CA GLY A 69 -11.82 9.70 7.37
C GLY A 69 -11.77 10.39 8.74
N GLY A 70 -11.19 11.58 8.83
CA GLY A 70 -10.94 12.30 10.08
C GLY A 70 -9.59 11.98 10.69
N PHE A 71 -8.59 11.66 9.87
CA PHE A 71 -7.22 11.38 10.31
C PHE A 71 -6.24 12.43 9.80
N VAL A 72 -5.19 12.70 10.59
CA VAL A 72 -4.00 13.43 10.13
C VAL A 72 -2.92 12.43 9.78
N ILE A 73 -2.36 12.53 8.58
CA ILE A 73 -1.20 11.72 8.19
C ILE A 73 0.04 12.28 8.90
N GLU A 74 0.66 11.45 9.74
CA GLU A 74 1.89 11.80 10.45
C GLU A 74 3.13 11.34 9.67
N MET A 75 3.01 10.28 8.88
CA MET A 75 4.11 9.73 8.09
C MET A 75 3.58 9.01 6.86
N LEU A 76 4.27 9.22 5.74
CA LEU A 76 4.15 8.44 4.52
C LEU A 76 5.54 7.86 4.23
N LEU A 77 5.61 6.55 4.06
CA LEU A 77 6.86 5.83 3.85
C LEU A 77 6.74 4.90 2.64
N GLU A 78 7.68 5.02 1.71
CA GLU A 78 7.92 4.07 0.63
C GLU A 78 9.13 3.20 1.04
N PRO A 79 8.92 1.95 1.48
CA PRO A 79 9.99 1.16 2.08
C PRO A 79 11.05 0.74 1.05
N VAL A 80 12.31 0.88 1.43
CA VAL A 80 13.48 0.38 0.69
C VAL A 80 14.09 -0.80 1.46
N PRO A 81 14.52 -1.88 0.80
CA PRO A 81 15.09 -3.05 1.48
C PRO A 81 16.36 -2.70 2.28
N THR A 82 16.59 -3.44 3.36
CA THR A 82 17.75 -3.22 4.22
C THR A 82 19.03 -3.86 3.66
N ALA A 83 20.20 -3.44 4.15
CA ALA A 83 21.47 -4.08 3.81
C ALA A 83 21.51 -5.58 4.18
N ALA A 84 20.80 -5.99 5.24
CA ALA A 84 20.67 -7.40 5.59
C ALA A 84 19.86 -8.19 4.55
N PHE A 85 18.85 -7.56 3.93
CA PHE A 85 18.09 -8.15 2.84
C PHE A 85 18.95 -8.34 1.59
N GLN A 86 19.81 -7.37 1.26
CA GLN A 86 20.75 -7.47 0.14
C GLN A 86 21.62 -8.73 0.21
N LYS A 87 22.13 -9.07 1.40
CA LYS A 87 22.97 -10.25 1.61
C LYS A 87 22.24 -11.57 1.35
N LYS A 88 20.93 -11.63 1.62
CA LYS A 88 20.12 -12.85 1.46
C LYS A 88 19.51 -12.96 0.06
N HIS A 89 19.07 -11.85 -0.52
CA HIS A 89 18.34 -11.81 -1.79
C HIS A 89 18.85 -10.68 -2.70
N PRO A 90 20.09 -10.75 -3.20
CA PRO A 90 20.72 -9.65 -3.94
C PRO A 90 19.98 -9.29 -5.24
N HIS A 91 19.41 -10.26 -5.95
CA HIS A 91 18.64 -10.01 -7.18
C HIS A 91 17.32 -9.28 -6.91
N VAL A 92 16.62 -9.66 -5.83
CA VAL A 92 15.36 -9.01 -5.43
C VAL A 92 15.63 -7.62 -4.89
N TYR A 93 16.75 -7.43 -4.19
CA TYR A 93 17.18 -6.13 -3.65
C TYR A 93 17.30 -5.05 -4.74
N ASP A 94 17.96 -5.35 -5.88
CA ASP A 94 18.12 -4.38 -6.96
C ASP A 94 16.76 -3.92 -7.55
N SER A 95 15.81 -4.86 -7.68
CA SER A 95 14.45 -4.50 -8.13
C SER A 95 13.71 -3.64 -7.08
N LEU A 96 13.73 -4.06 -5.81
CA LEU A 96 13.01 -3.39 -4.72
C LEU A 96 13.62 -2.02 -4.33
N THR A 97 14.82 -1.70 -4.80
CA THR A 97 15.44 -0.37 -4.62
C THR A 97 15.08 0.61 -5.73
N LYS A 98 14.60 0.12 -6.88
CA LYS A 98 14.30 0.94 -8.07
C LYS A 98 12.81 1.10 -8.36
N LYS A 99 11.98 0.27 -7.74
CA LYS A 99 10.52 0.27 -7.93
C LYS A 99 9.83 0.28 -6.56
N PRO A 100 8.87 1.18 -6.32
CA PRO A 100 8.12 1.17 -5.07
C PRO A 100 7.09 0.04 -5.12
N HIS A 101 7.13 -0.85 -4.13
CA HIS A 101 6.18 -1.98 -4.01
C HIS A 101 5.06 -1.70 -3.02
N PHE A 102 5.38 -1.02 -1.91
CA PHE A 102 4.42 -0.71 -0.86
C PHE A 102 4.40 0.78 -0.53
N LEU A 103 3.23 1.24 -0.10
CA LEU A 103 3.02 2.52 0.54
C LEU A 103 2.60 2.26 1.98
N VAL A 104 3.33 2.82 2.94
CA VAL A 104 3.03 2.72 4.37
C VAL A 104 2.58 4.08 4.87
N ILE A 105 1.45 4.12 5.57
CA ILE A 105 0.89 5.34 6.14
C ILE A 105 0.73 5.15 7.64
N LYS A 106 1.23 6.12 8.40
CA LYS A 106 0.88 6.35 9.81
C LYS A 106 0.00 7.58 9.89
N ALA A 107 -1.16 7.43 10.52
CA ALA A 107 -2.11 8.50 10.70
C ALA A 107 -2.67 8.52 12.13
N LYS A 108 -3.07 9.70 12.59
CA LYS A 108 -3.61 9.96 13.91
C LYS A 108 -5.09 10.33 13.82
N ASN A 109 -5.94 9.68 14.61
CA ASN A 109 -7.37 9.95 14.67
C ASN A 109 -7.63 11.31 15.32
N LEU A 110 -8.41 12.16 14.67
CA LEU A 110 -8.81 13.48 15.18
C LEU A 110 -10.12 13.46 15.96
N LYS A 111 -10.93 12.41 15.78
CA LYS A 111 -12.24 12.25 16.42
C LYS A 111 -12.12 11.72 17.84
#